data_AF-A0A2N0PHE8-F1
#
_entry.id   AF-A0A2N0PHE8-F1
#
_cell.length_a   1.000
_cell.length_b   1.000
_cell.length_c   1.000
_cell.angle_alpha   90.00
_cell.angle_beta   90.00
_cell.angle_gamma   90.00
#
_symmetry.space_group_name_H-M   'P 1'
#
loop_
_entity.id
_entity.type
_entity.pdbx_description
1 polymer ?
#
loop_
_entity_poly.entity_id
_entity_poly.type
_entity_poly.pdbx_seq_one_letter_code
_entity_poly.pdbx_strand_id
1 'polypeptide(L)'
;MIWKNYLKQNKNITSQYFRSAFSKERSEKKDGKYGFNFPNISPQFFKIILRFIYCGKIDLSKLQGPDILKLLIAVDELKIQTLILCIQEYLIKHQHEFLQQDPLEILETVYQRETFTNLWNYYLEEICAKPDTLFKSNKFTNLKAPLLELLLKRDDLSLDEIDIWDSLIKWGYAQHPSIQQDVKKWNKEEITIMERTLHKFIPLIRFYHVDSEDFFLKVYPFKILIPEDILDNVLAFHMAPSKKSSLNIQPPRKSNNVYGSVIIGPQHFAIFSSWIEKKDASYYNEGNIPYNFNLLYRASRDGNTTAAFHAKCGNKEATIVILKIPNSEQILGGYNPLQWGSNAWKSTRDSFLFSFTNKNDHNSAKVGHINTDYGNAIYCHQSYGPAFGGGHDLFQDSDSKWKNYSGFYSYSEVDIPQSHKSGCYNIFDVVDYEVFQVIKKGEYPLDEQLCYANHLIPHNYVAKTKYGKANHVVEYSIEYVESKPLFRVCFGTNLQVKYNPPSESSTDAACKYYQLEEGVCSIFAKDQYASLETCPLSNDLTTASTLFIFSTLSNCPN
;
A
#
# COMPACT_ATOMS: atom_id res chain seq x y z
N MET A 1 -21.78 -1.42 22.24
CA MET A 1 -21.98 -2.88 22.10
C MET A 1 -21.10 -3.62 23.12
N ILE A 2 -21.59 -4.73 23.66
CA ILE A 2 -21.30 -5.24 25.01
C ILE A 2 -20.00 -6.10 25.05
N TRP A 3 -18.92 -5.58 25.66
CA TRP A 3 -17.67 -6.31 25.95
C TRP A 3 -17.81 -7.26 27.17
N LYS A 4 -18.81 -8.16 27.18
CA LYS A 4 -19.04 -9.09 28.32
C LYS A 4 -18.16 -10.35 28.30
N ASN A 5 -17.61 -10.76 27.16
CA ASN A 5 -17.01 -12.10 27.05
C ASN A 5 -15.49 -12.17 27.27
N TYR A 6 -14.75 -11.06 27.26
CA TYR A 6 -13.30 -11.08 27.48
C TYR A 6 -12.88 -10.96 28.97
N LEU A 7 -13.80 -10.55 29.85
CA LEU A 7 -13.49 -10.20 31.24
C LEU A 7 -13.73 -11.33 32.25
N LYS A 8 -14.34 -12.44 31.84
CA LYS A 8 -14.72 -13.54 32.75
C LYS A 8 -13.55 -14.46 33.16
N GLN A 9 -12.34 -14.21 32.66
CA GLN A 9 -11.15 -15.03 32.96
C GLN A 9 -10.02 -14.30 33.69
N ASN A 10 -10.09 -13.00 33.96
CA ASN A 10 -8.98 -12.28 34.60
C ASN A 10 -9.20 -11.97 36.09
N LYS A 11 -8.43 -12.66 36.93
CA LYS A 11 -8.05 -12.24 38.28
C LYS A 11 -7.69 -10.74 38.28
N ASN A 12 -8.37 -9.95 39.13
CA ASN A 12 -8.12 -8.54 39.49
C ASN A 12 -7.40 -7.69 38.43
N ILE A 13 -8.15 -6.81 37.75
CA ILE A 13 -7.57 -5.69 36.97
C ILE A 13 -6.68 -4.90 37.94
N THR A 14 -5.37 -5.00 37.75
CA THR A 14 -4.38 -4.41 38.66
C THR A 14 -3.55 -3.40 37.91
N SER A 15 -3.58 -2.15 38.38
CA SER A 15 -2.64 -1.12 37.96
C SER A 15 -1.24 -1.53 38.40
N GLN A 16 -0.30 -1.58 37.45
CA GLN A 16 1.10 -1.84 37.79
C GLN A 16 1.69 -0.73 38.66
N TYR A 17 1.25 0.51 38.44
CA TYR A 17 1.62 1.64 39.30
C TYR A 17 1.29 1.34 40.77
N PHE A 18 0.03 1.03 41.07
CA PHE A 18 -0.38 0.76 42.46
C PHE A 18 0.30 -0.48 43.01
N ARG A 19 0.48 -1.54 42.21
CA ARG A 19 1.21 -2.74 42.63
C ARG A 19 2.63 -2.41 43.07
N SER A 20 3.36 -1.60 42.29
CA SER A 20 4.72 -1.15 42.64
C SER A 20 4.75 -0.14 43.79
N ALA A 21 3.75 0.74 43.86
CA ALA A 21 3.67 1.76 44.89
C ALA A 21 3.38 1.17 46.27
N PHE A 22 2.54 0.13 46.34
CA PHE A 22 2.23 -0.59 47.58
C PHE A 22 3.29 -1.64 47.97
N SER A 23 4.13 -2.10 47.04
CA SER A 23 5.19 -3.08 47.32
C SER A 23 6.50 -2.47 47.83
N LYS A 24 6.73 -1.17 47.62
CA LYS A 24 7.92 -0.48 48.17
C LYS A 24 7.67 -0.15 49.64
N GLU A 25 8.59 -0.55 50.54
CA GLU A 25 8.66 -0.12 51.95
C GLU A 25 8.75 1.40 52.16
N ARG A 26 8.74 2.21 51.09
CA ARG A 26 8.95 3.66 51.06
C ARG A 26 7.69 4.52 51.04
N SER A 27 6.50 3.93 51.01
CA SER A 27 5.28 4.72 51.11
C SER A 27 5.04 5.14 52.56
N GLU A 28 5.34 6.39 52.90
CA GLU A 28 5.02 6.99 54.19
C GLU A 28 3.50 6.88 54.45
N LYS A 29 3.10 5.91 55.28
CA LYS A 29 1.74 5.86 55.81
C LYS A 29 1.59 6.98 56.83
N LYS A 30 0.78 7.99 56.53
CA LYS A 30 0.26 8.93 57.53
C LYS A 30 -1.12 8.44 57.95
N ASP A 31 -1.30 8.16 59.24
CA ASP A 31 -2.57 7.68 59.84
C ASP A 31 -3.17 6.43 59.17
N GLY A 32 -2.31 5.49 58.77
CA GLY A 32 -2.74 4.25 58.10
C GLY A 32 -3.22 4.42 56.64
N LYS A 33 -3.13 5.62 56.08
CA LYS A 33 -3.51 5.94 54.69
C LYS A 33 -2.27 6.17 53.84
N TYR A 34 -2.39 5.79 52.57
CA TYR A 34 -1.40 6.11 51.54
C TYR A 34 -1.82 7.40 50.84
N GLY A 35 -0.92 8.39 50.81
CA GLY A 35 -1.11 9.62 50.04
C GLY A 35 -0.48 9.49 48.65
N PHE A 36 -1.28 9.64 47.60
CA PHE A 36 -0.81 9.73 46.23
C PHE A 36 -1.21 11.08 45.65
N ASN A 37 -0.29 11.72 44.93
CA ASN A 37 -0.57 12.97 44.22
C ASN A 37 -0.47 12.73 42.71
N PHE A 38 -1.58 12.94 42.01
CA PHE A 38 -1.68 12.83 40.55
C PHE A 38 -2.09 14.20 39.99
N PRO A 39 -1.18 15.17 39.91
CA PRO A 39 -1.53 16.55 39.54
C PRO A 39 -2.10 16.67 38.12
N ASN A 40 -1.80 15.69 37.25
CA ASN A 40 -2.25 15.66 35.86
C ASN A 40 -3.53 14.85 35.64
N ILE A 41 -4.08 14.21 36.69
CA ILE A 41 -5.29 13.40 36.60
C ILE A 41 -6.44 14.13 37.29
N SER A 42 -7.45 14.56 36.52
CA SER A 42 -8.63 15.21 37.07
C SER A 42 -9.43 14.25 37.98
N PRO A 43 -10.14 14.74 39.00
CA PRO A 43 -11.01 13.91 39.84
C PRO A 43 -12.06 13.13 39.04
N GLN A 44 -12.55 13.71 37.94
CA GLN A 44 -13.49 13.05 37.03
C GLN A 44 -12.85 11.84 36.34
N PHE A 45 -11.65 11.99 35.77
CA PHE A 45 -10.95 10.89 35.10
C PHE A 45 -10.55 9.83 36.11
N PHE A 46 -10.05 10.22 37.29
CA PHE A 46 -9.72 9.25 38.34
C PHE A 46 -10.93 8.42 38.77
N LYS A 47 -12.13 9.03 38.89
CA LYS A 47 -13.38 8.32 39.19
C LYS A 47 -13.75 7.30 38.10
N ILE A 48 -13.56 7.65 36.83
CA ILE A 48 -13.80 6.74 35.69
C ILE A 48 -12.83 5.55 35.76
N ILE A 49 -11.54 5.82 36.00
CA ILE A 49 -10.49 4.80 36.09
C ILE A 49 -10.75 3.86 37.27
N LEU A 50 -11.08 4.40 38.46
CA LEU A 50 -11.44 3.59 39.62
C LEU A 50 -12.64 2.69 39.32
N ARG A 51 -13.69 3.23 38.69
CA ARG A 51 -14.85 2.40 38.30
C ARG A 51 -14.45 1.27 37.37
N PHE A 52 -13.52 1.50 36.43
CA PHE A 52 -13.00 0.44 35.58
C PHE A 52 -12.23 -0.62 36.37
N ILE A 53 -11.35 -0.23 37.29
CA ILE A 53 -10.58 -1.16 38.14
C ILE A 53 -11.52 -2.09 38.93
N TYR A 54 -12.59 -1.55 39.51
CA TYR A 54 -13.51 -2.32 40.36
C TYR A 54 -14.57 -3.09 39.57
N CYS A 55 -15.09 -2.53 38.47
CA CYS A 55 -16.24 -3.09 37.76
C CYS A 55 -15.89 -3.71 36.40
N GLY A 56 -14.66 -3.53 35.91
CA GLY A 56 -14.24 -3.94 34.56
C GLY A 56 -14.98 -3.23 33.43
N LYS A 57 -15.68 -2.13 33.71
CA LYS A 57 -16.55 -1.44 32.74
C LYS A 57 -16.22 0.04 32.69
N ILE A 58 -16.19 0.56 31.47
CA ILE A 58 -16.03 1.98 31.18
C ILE A 58 -17.11 2.44 30.20
N ASP A 59 -17.62 3.65 30.40
CA ASP A 59 -18.54 4.32 29.49
C ASP A 59 -17.85 5.57 28.94
N LEU A 60 -17.47 5.52 27.66
CA LEU A 60 -16.79 6.60 26.94
C LEU A 60 -17.76 7.46 26.12
N SER A 61 -19.03 7.06 26.01
CA SER A 61 -20.01 7.68 25.09
C SER A 61 -20.34 9.13 25.40
N LYS A 62 -20.05 9.58 26.63
CA LYS A 62 -20.33 10.94 27.12
C LYS A 62 -19.12 11.88 27.03
N LEU A 63 -17.96 11.36 26.63
CA LEU A 63 -16.73 12.13 26.53
C LEU A 63 -16.49 12.53 25.07
N GLN A 64 -15.94 13.73 24.87
CA GLN A 64 -15.50 14.18 23.57
C GLN A 64 -14.09 13.65 23.26
N GLY A 65 -13.70 13.58 21.99
CA GLY A 65 -12.38 13.12 21.55
C GLY A 65 -11.19 13.63 22.38
N PRO A 66 -11.07 14.96 22.62
CA PRO A 66 -10.00 15.51 23.46
C PRO A 66 -10.01 14.99 24.90
N ASP A 67 -11.20 14.80 25.50
CA ASP A 67 -11.32 14.27 26.86
C ASP A 67 -10.97 12.79 26.93
N ILE A 68 -11.29 12.02 25.87
CA ILE A 68 -10.93 10.61 25.75
C ILE A 68 -9.40 10.48 25.62
N LEU A 69 -8.75 11.35 24.85
CA LEU A 69 -7.28 11.38 24.76
C LEU A 69 -6.62 11.74 26.10
N LYS A 70 -7.14 12.74 26.81
CA LYS A 70 -6.66 13.08 28.18
C LYS A 70 -6.86 11.92 29.14
N LEU A 71 -7.98 11.22 29.06
CA LEU A 71 -8.22 10.02 29.84
C LEU A 71 -7.21 8.91 29.50
N LEU A 72 -6.92 8.69 28.22
CA LEU A 72 -5.90 7.72 27.79
C LEU A 72 -4.52 8.03 28.42
N ILE A 73 -4.12 9.30 28.42
CA ILE A 73 -2.87 9.76 29.05
C ILE A 73 -2.87 9.48 30.57
N ALA A 74 -3.98 9.77 31.26
CA ALA A 74 -4.10 9.48 32.70
C ALA A 74 -4.04 7.97 33.00
N VAL A 75 -4.59 7.14 32.13
CA VAL A 75 -4.56 5.68 32.26
C VAL A 75 -3.15 5.13 32.04
N ASP A 76 -2.39 5.73 31.13
CA ASP A 76 -0.97 5.43 30.91
C ASP A 76 -0.10 5.74 32.13
N GLU A 77 -0.32 6.90 32.76
CA GLU A 77 0.36 7.28 34.01
C GLU A 77 0.15 6.23 35.13
N LEU A 78 -1.05 5.64 35.17
CA LEU A 78 -1.40 4.57 36.11
C LEU A 78 -1.05 3.15 35.62
N LYS A 79 -0.46 3.02 34.42
CA LYS A 79 0.01 1.75 33.82
C LYS A 79 -1.07 0.66 33.79
N ILE A 80 -2.27 0.99 33.33
CA ILE A 80 -3.41 0.04 33.22
C ILE A 80 -3.55 -0.42 31.77
N GLN A 81 -2.71 -1.36 31.35
CA GLN A 81 -2.57 -1.79 29.95
C GLN A 81 -3.88 -2.21 29.28
N THR A 82 -4.75 -2.93 29.97
CA THR A 82 -6.05 -3.36 29.42
C THR A 82 -6.96 -2.19 29.09
N LEU A 83 -6.91 -1.11 29.87
CA LEU A 83 -7.70 0.09 29.63
C LEU A 83 -7.08 0.97 28.54
N ILE A 84 -5.75 1.02 28.47
CA ILE A 84 -5.01 1.69 27.38
C ILE A 84 -5.46 1.13 26.04
N LEU A 85 -5.44 -0.20 25.87
CA LEU A 85 -5.89 -0.86 24.64
C LEU A 85 -7.36 -0.55 24.30
N CYS A 86 -8.25 -0.62 25.30
CA CYS A 86 -9.68 -0.38 25.10
C CYS A 86 -9.98 1.05 24.65
N ILE A 87 -9.33 2.05 25.25
CA ILE A 87 -9.55 3.44 24.89
C ILE A 87 -8.96 3.74 23.51
N GLN A 88 -7.79 3.20 23.17
CA GLN A 88 -7.19 3.35 21.83
C GLN A 88 -8.13 2.81 20.73
N GLU A 89 -8.67 1.60 20.90
CA GLU A 89 -9.64 1.05 19.95
C GLU A 89 -10.90 1.91 19.80
N TYR A 90 -11.38 2.48 20.91
CA TYR A 90 -12.55 3.35 20.89
C TYR A 90 -12.28 4.65 20.12
N LEU A 91 -11.13 5.29 20.34
CA LEU A 91 -10.72 6.48 19.61
C LEU A 91 -10.68 6.22 18.09
N ILE A 92 -10.04 5.13 17.68
CA ILE A 92 -9.91 4.76 16.26
C ILE A 92 -11.30 4.50 15.63
N LYS A 93 -12.17 3.75 16.30
CA LYS A 93 -13.48 3.35 15.75
C LYS A 93 -14.54 4.45 15.75
N HIS A 94 -14.47 5.39 16.69
CA HIS A 94 -15.59 6.30 16.97
C HIS A 94 -15.21 7.78 17.01
N GLN A 95 -13.93 8.13 16.95
CA GLN A 95 -13.46 9.52 17.04
C GLN A 95 -12.54 9.89 15.87
N HIS A 96 -12.72 9.26 14.70
CA HIS A 96 -11.91 9.51 13.51
C HIS A 96 -11.85 11.00 13.12
N GLU A 97 -12.98 11.72 13.15
CA GLU A 97 -13.01 13.15 12.84
C GLU A 97 -12.10 13.97 13.77
N PHE A 98 -12.14 13.71 15.08
CA PHE A 98 -11.26 14.34 16.06
C PHE A 98 -9.79 14.02 15.76
N LEU A 99 -9.50 12.76 15.42
CA LEU A 99 -8.14 12.33 15.10
C LEU A 99 -7.56 13.05 13.87
N GLN A 100 -8.41 13.50 12.95
CA GLN A 100 -7.99 14.22 11.74
C GLN A 100 -7.93 15.75 11.91
N GLN A 101 -8.38 16.32 13.04
CA GLN A 101 -8.43 17.78 13.25
C GLN A 101 -7.04 18.43 13.38
N ASP A 102 -6.12 17.81 14.12
CA ASP A 102 -4.73 18.26 14.26
C ASP A 102 -3.75 17.08 14.18
N PRO A 103 -3.40 16.63 12.96
CA PRO A 103 -2.54 15.47 12.77
C PRO A 103 -1.16 15.61 13.44
N LEU A 104 -0.64 16.84 13.55
CA LEU A 104 0.67 17.08 14.15
C LEU A 104 0.61 16.88 15.66
N GLU A 105 -0.36 17.51 16.34
CA GLU A 105 -0.49 17.41 17.80
C GLU A 105 -0.70 15.96 18.23
N ILE A 106 -1.52 15.20 17.50
CA ILE A 106 -1.77 13.81 17.85
C ILE A 106 -0.54 12.94 17.55
N LEU A 107 0.12 13.13 16.41
CA LEU A 107 1.35 12.39 16.08
C LEU A 107 2.40 12.59 17.18
N GLU A 108 2.61 13.82 17.64
CA GLU A 108 3.54 14.12 18.73
C GLU A 108 3.12 13.50 20.06
N THR A 109 1.82 13.53 20.38
CA THR A 109 1.27 12.96 21.61
C THR A 109 1.49 11.44 21.64
N VAL A 110 1.22 10.77 20.53
CA VAL A 110 1.36 9.32 20.42
C VAL A 110 2.83 8.90 20.41
N TYR A 111 3.69 9.65 19.70
CA TYR A 111 5.13 9.37 19.67
C TYR A 111 5.80 9.42 21.04
N GLN A 112 5.33 10.28 21.94
CA GLN A 112 5.88 10.40 23.30
C GLN A 112 5.46 9.24 24.23
N ARG A 113 4.61 8.31 23.77
CA ARG A 113 3.97 7.29 24.61
C ARG A 113 4.13 5.90 23.99
N GLU A 114 5.13 5.17 24.45
CA GLU A 114 5.45 3.81 23.95
C GLU A 114 4.29 2.81 24.04
N THR A 115 3.35 3.02 24.97
CA THR A 115 2.17 2.16 25.17
C THR A 115 1.05 2.39 24.15
N PHE A 116 1.11 3.48 23.35
CA PHE A 116 0.06 3.85 22.41
C PHE A 116 0.23 3.19 21.04
N THR A 117 0.59 1.91 21.03
CA THR A 117 0.97 1.18 19.81
C THR A 117 -0.14 1.12 18.77
N ASN A 118 -1.41 0.96 19.18
CA ASN A 118 -2.53 0.85 18.24
C ASN A 118 -2.83 2.18 17.57
N LEU A 119 -2.83 3.27 18.35
CA LEU A 119 -2.97 4.62 17.79
C LEU A 119 -1.76 4.97 16.92
N TRP A 120 -0.55 4.61 17.34
CA TRP A 120 0.67 4.87 16.58
C TRP A 120 0.62 4.26 15.19
N ASN A 121 0.32 2.96 15.12
CA ASN A 121 0.24 2.24 13.84
C ASN A 121 -0.87 2.82 12.97
N TYR A 122 -2.06 3.05 13.55
CA TYR A 122 -3.19 3.65 12.85
C TYR A 122 -2.83 5.02 12.25
N TYR A 123 -2.24 5.91 13.03
CA TYR A 123 -1.86 7.24 12.56
C TYR A 123 -0.77 7.23 11.49
N LEU A 124 0.24 6.35 11.65
CA LEU A 124 1.28 6.22 10.63
C LEU A 124 0.70 5.71 9.31
N GLU A 125 -0.22 4.75 9.34
CA GLU A 125 -0.92 4.25 8.16
C GLU A 125 -1.71 5.39 7.48
N GLU A 126 -2.47 6.17 8.24
CA GLU A 126 -3.25 7.31 7.71
C GLU A 126 -2.37 8.41 7.11
N ILE A 127 -1.32 8.84 7.83
CA ILE A 127 -0.39 9.87 7.35
C ILE A 127 0.35 9.39 6.11
N CYS A 128 0.74 8.12 6.04
CA CYS A 128 1.43 7.60 4.87
C CYS A 128 0.50 7.39 3.68
N ALA A 129 -0.77 7.06 3.91
CA ALA A 129 -1.78 6.99 2.86
C ALA A 129 -2.20 8.37 2.33
N LYS A 130 -2.25 9.40 3.19
CA LYS A 130 -2.66 10.77 2.83
C LYS A 130 -1.67 11.82 3.36
N PRO A 131 -0.42 11.82 2.88
CA PRO A 131 0.64 12.66 3.45
C PRO A 131 0.41 14.15 3.27
N ASP A 132 -0.38 14.55 2.28
CA ASP A 132 -0.78 15.94 2.05
C ASP A 132 -1.35 16.63 3.30
N THR A 133 -2.09 15.88 4.13
CA THR A 133 -2.68 16.38 5.39
C THR A 133 -1.62 16.93 6.35
N LEU A 134 -0.41 16.36 6.33
CA LEU A 134 0.72 16.76 7.15
C LEU A 134 1.72 17.62 6.36
N PHE A 135 2.20 17.16 5.20
CA PHE A 135 3.28 17.78 4.44
C PHE A 135 2.87 19.12 3.80
N LYS A 136 1.63 19.25 3.34
CA LYS A 136 1.11 20.53 2.79
C LYS A 136 0.59 21.47 3.87
N SER A 137 0.51 21.02 5.12
CA SER A 137 0.08 21.85 6.25
C SER A 137 1.10 22.96 6.54
N ASN A 138 0.61 24.12 6.96
CA ASN A 138 1.47 25.19 7.47
C ASN A 138 2.17 24.80 8.79
N LYS A 139 1.64 23.81 9.52
CA LYS A 139 2.22 23.29 10.76
C LYS A 139 3.39 22.33 10.52
N PHE A 140 3.59 21.84 9.28
CA PHE A 140 4.67 20.88 8.98
C PHE A 140 6.05 21.35 9.44
N THR A 141 6.31 22.64 9.34
CA THR A 141 7.58 23.27 9.75
C THR A 141 7.86 23.13 11.25
N ASN A 142 6.85 22.84 12.06
CA ASN A 142 6.98 22.62 13.50
C ASN A 142 7.27 21.15 13.86
N LEU A 143 7.27 20.25 12.86
CA LEU A 143 7.51 18.82 13.10
C LEU A 143 8.91 18.59 13.67
N LYS A 144 8.99 17.86 14.78
CA LYS A 144 10.27 17.55 15.42
C LYS A 144 11.14 16.67 14.52
N ALA A 145 12.44 16.95 14.52
CA ALA A 145 13.42 16.24 13.69
C ALA A 145 13.38 14.70 13.77
N PRO A 146 13.14 14.04 14.93
CA PRO A 146 13.01 12.58 14.99
C PRO A 146 11.78 12.03 14.26
N LEU A 147 10.67 12.77 14.28
CA LEU A 147 9.44 12.39 13.58
C LEU A 147 9.60 12.54 12.08
N LEU A 148 10.19 13.66 11.64
CA LEU A 148 10.52 13.86 10.23
C LEU A 148 11.40 12.72 9.70
N GLU A 149 12.46 12.37 10.45
CA GLU A 149 13.36 11.28 10.09
C GLU A 149 12.62 9.93 9.98
N LEU A 150 11.69 9.66 10.91
CA LEU A 150 10.89 8.45 10.91
C LEU A 150 10.00 8.37 9.67
N LEU A 151 9.30 9.45 9.31
CA LEU A 151 8.44 9.51 8.13
C LEU A 151 9.28 9.35 6.85
N LEU A 152 10.41 10.03 6.75
CA LEU A 152 11.32 9.91 5.61
C LEU A 152 11.99 8.53 5.49
N LYS A 153 11.94 7.64 6.49
CA LYS A 153 12.43 6.27 6.34
C LYS A 153 11.40 5.30 5.75
N ARG A 154 10.12 5.69 5.68
CA ARG A 154 9.03 4.78 5.33
C ARG A 154 8.84 4.55 3.83
N ASP A 155 8.84 3.30 3.41
CA ASP A 155 8.56 2.91 2.02
C ASP A 155 7.11 3.17 1.58
N ASP A 156 6.17 3.17 2.52
CA ASP A 156 4.74 3.31 2.27
C ASP A 156 4.22 4.76 2.30
N LEU A 157 5.12 5.74 2.48
CA LEU A 157 4.79 7.17 2.42
C LEU A 157 4.39 7.58 0.99
N SER A 158 3.10 7.87 0.80
CA SER A 158 2.49 8.10 -0.52
C SER A 158 2.65 9.52 -1.04
N LEU A 159 3.90 9.96 -1.20
CA LEU A 159 4.25 11.30 -1.65
C LEU A 159 5.38 11.23 -2.69
N ASP A 160 5.31 12.07 -3.72
CA ASP A 160 6.36 12.11 -4.74
C ASP A 160 7.67 12.67 -4.14
N GLU A 161 8.81 12.13 -4.57
CA GLU A 161 10.11 12.48 -3.95
C GLU A 161 10.43 13.97 -4.09
N ILE A 162 9.91 14.64 -5.13
CA ILE A 162 10.07 16.09 -5.27
C ILE A 162 9.28 16.87 -4.23
N ASP A 163 8.05 16.44 -3.90
CA ASP A 163 7.24 17.07 -2.87
C ASP A 163 7.86 16.87 -1.47
N ILE A 164 8.48 15.70 -1.25
CA ILE A 164 9.26 15.42 -0.05
C ILE A 164 10.46 16.39 0.05
N TRP A 165 11.20 16.56 -1.04
CA TRP A 165 12.33 17.48 -1.12
C TRP A 165 11.91 18.93 -0.83
N ASP A 166 10.88 19.43 -1.51
CA ASP A 166 10.38 20.80 -1.33
C ASP A 166 9.92 21.03 0.12
N SER A 167 9.26 20.04 0.71
CA SER A 167 8.84 20.07 2.12
C SER A 167 10.04 20.10 3.07
N LEU A 168 11.07 19.30 2.81
CA LEU A 168 12.30 19.27 3.62
C LEU A 168 13.04 20.62 3.58
N ILE A 169 13.16 21.24 2.41
CA ILE A 169 13.77 22.57 2.26
C ILE A 169 12.95 23.63 3.01
N LYS A 170 11.62 23.62 2.86
CA LYS A 170 10.71 24.51 3.61
C LYS A 170 10.85 24.33 5.12
N TRP A 171 10.95 23.09 5.60
CA TRP A 171 11.18 22.78 7.00
C TRP A 171 12.54 23.33 7.47
N GLY A 172 13.60 23.17 6.68
CA GLY A 172 14.94 23.68 6.98
C GLY A 172 14.97 25.20 7.13
N TYR A 173 14.37 25.96 6.21
CA TYR A 173 14.25 27.41 6.32
C TYR A 173 13.48 27.86 7.56
N ALA A 174 12.44 27.13 7.94
CA ALA A 174 11.66 27.47 9.12
C ALA A 174 12.43 27.27 10.44
N GLN A 175 13.43 26.37 10.46
CA GLN A 175 14.32 26.23 11.62
C GLN A 175 15.27 27.43 11.76
N HIS A 176 15.57 28.13 10.65
CA HIS A 176 16.54 29.23 10.61
C HIS A 176 16.01 30.43 9.79
N PRO A 177 15.08 31.23 10.33
CA PRO A 177 14.41 32.29 9.58
C PRO A 177 15.32 33.42 9.08
N SER A 178 16.54 33.54 9.62
CA SER A 178 17.53 34.56 9.22
C SER A 178 18.29 34.20 7.94
N ILE A 179 18.17 32.96 7.45
CA ILE A 179 18.88 32.52 6.24
C ILE A 179 18.19 33.09 5.00
N GLN A 180 19.00 33.58 4.06
CA GLN A 180 18.51 34.09 2.79
C GLN A 180 17.78 33.01 1.98
N GLN A 181 16.69 33.37 1.30
CA GLN A 181 15.92 32.41 0.49
C GLN A 181 16.65 31.99 -0.80
N ASP A 182 17.51 32.86 -1.33
CA ASP A 182 18.29 32.56 -2.53
C ASP A 182 19.58 31.85 -2.14
N VAL A 183 19.63 30.54 -2.35
CA VAL A 183 20.78 29.67 -2.05
C VAL A 183 22.08 30.15 -2.72
N LYS A 184 22.00 30.87 -3.85
CA LYS A 184 23.18 31.40 -4.56
C LYS A 184 23.86 32.55 -3.81
N LYS A 185 23.18 33.15 -2.83
CA LYS A 185 23.67 34.29 -2.04
C LYS A 185 24.14 33.90 -0.64
N TRP A 186 24.12 32.61 -0.31
CA TRP A 186 24.52 32.14 1.01
C TRP A 186 26.00 32.39 1.28
N ASN A 187 26.27 32.88 2.49
CA ASN A 187 27.62 32.92 3.03
C ASN A 187 28.02 31.57 3.65
N LYS A 188 29.29 31.42 4.04
CA LYS A 188 29.82 30.17 4.61
C LYS A 188 29.10 29.73 5.90
N GLU A 189 28.63 30.66 6.72
CA GLU A 189 27.93 30.36 7.97
C GLU A 189 26.52 29.83 7.67
N GLU A 190 25.79 30.47 6.76
CA GLU A 190 24.47 30.02 6.29
C GLU A 190 24.52 28.62 5.69
N ILE A 191 25.52 28.34 4.84
CA ILE A 191 25.77 26.99 4.29
C ILE A 191 25.97 25.98 5.43
N THR A 192 26.85 26.29 6.39
CA THR A 192 27.17 25.40 7.52
C THR A 192 25.93 25.09 8.38
N ILE A 193 25.07 26.09 8.61
CA ILE A 193 23.84 25.92 9.39
C ILE A 193 22.87 24.98 8.67
N MET A 194 22.65 25.19 7.37
CA MET A 194 21.74 24.38 6.57
C MET A 194 22.26 22.95 6.37
N GLU A 195 23.56 22.80 6.12
CA GLU A 195 24.22 21.50 6.03
C GLU A 195 24.00 20.71 7.33
N ARG A 196 24.33 21.29 8.50
CA ARG A 196 24.11 20.62 9.79
C ARG A 196 22.64 20.27 10.05
N THR A 197 21.72 21.11 9.59
CA THR A 197 20.28 20.90 9.80
C THR A 197 19.72 19.79 8.92
N LEU A 198 20.20 19.70 7.66
CA LEU A 198 19.64 18.81 6.65
C LEU A 198 20.44 17.52 6.43
N HIS A 199 21.70 17.44 6.91
CA HIS A 199 22.63 16.34 6.60
C HIS A 199 22.04 14.94 6.82
N LYS A 200 21.27 14.74 7.89
CA LYS A 200 20.71 13.42 8.24
C LYS A 200 19.47 13.05 7.43
N PHE A 201 18.84 14.02 6.77
CA PHE A 201 17.61 13.83 6.01
C PHE A 201 17.87 13.70 4.51
N ILE A 202 18.88 14.40 3.99
CA ILE A 202 19.23 14.37 2.56
C ILE A 202 19.46 12.93 2.04
N PRO A 203 20.19 12.05 2.75
CA PRO A 203 20.37 10.65 2.32
C PRO A 203 19.09 9.81 2.34
N LEU A 204 18.01 10.29 2.96
CA LEU A 204 16.71 9.60 2.98
C LEU A 204 15.85 9.95 1.77
N ILE A 205 16.22 10.97 0.98
CA ILE A 205 15.54 11.34 -0.25
C ILE A 205 15.98 10.39 -1.37
N ARG A 206 15.00 9.81 -2.09
CA ARG A 206 15.29 8.86 -3.18
C ARG A 206 15.44 9.61 -4.50
N PHE A 207 16.51 10.39 -4.62
CA PHE A 207 16.75 11.30 -5.75
C PHE A 207 16.62 10.66 -7.15
N TYR A 208 16.88 9.36 -7.29
CA TYR A 208 16.70 8.63 -8.55
C TYR A 208 15.25 8.58 -9.06
N HIS A 209 14.28 8.86 -8.19
CA HIS A 209 12.85 8.93 -8.53
C HIS A 209 12.34 10.37 -8.63
N VAL A 210 13.23 11.36 -8.58
CA VAL A 210 12.94 12.74 -9.00
C VAL A 210 13.17 12.80 -10.51
N ASP A 211 12.26 13.41 -11.28
CA ASP A 211 12.48 13.55 -12.71
C ASP A 211 13.61 14.55 -13.01
N SER A 212 14.17 14.47 -14.22
CA SER A 212 15.36 15.27 -14.57
C SER A 212 15.11 16.78 -14.57
N GLU A 213 13.89 17.21 -14.89
CA GLU A 213 13.54 18.63 -14.95
C GLU A 213 13.42 19.20 -13.55
N ASP A 214 12.65 18.54 -12.67
CA ASP A 214 12.54 18.93 -11.27
C ASP A 214 13.87 18.82 -10.53
N PHE A 215 14.68 17.80 -10.82
CA PHE A 215 16.02 17.70 -10.26
C PHE A 215 16.86 18.93 -10.63
N PHE A 216 16.87 19.33 -11.91
CA PHE A 216 17.64 20.49 -12.35
C PHE A 216 17.13 21.82 -11.78
N LEU A 217 15.80 22.00 -11.73
CA LEU A 217 15.19 23.27 -11.32
C LEU A 217 15.12 23.45 -9.80
N LYS A 218 14.87 22.38 -9.05
CA LYS A 218 14.54 22.44 -7.60
C LYS A 218 15.59 21.82 -6.70
N VAL A 219 16.24 20.73 -7.12
CA VAL A 219 17.26 20.02 -6.30
C VAL A 219 18.66 20.59 -6.51
N TYR A 220 19.09 20.70 -7.78
CA TYR A 220 20.43 21.13 -8.17
C TYR A 220 20.85 22.52 -7.64
N PRO A 221 19.95 23.51 -7.45
CA PRO A 221 20.32 24.77 -6.79
C PRO A 221 20.94 24.57 -5.40
N PHE A 222 20.57 23.51 -4.69
CA PHE A 222 21.06 23.17 -3.36
C PHE A 222 22.20 22.14 -3.37
N LYS A 223 22.85 21.90 -4.52
CA LYS A 223 23.93 20.91 -4.67
C LYS A 223 25.05 21.02 -3.63
N ILE A 224 25.28 22.22 -3.09
CA ILE A 224 26.28 22.48 -2.03
C ILE A 224 25.96 21.77 -0.71
N LEU A 225 24.70 21.35 -0.51
CA LEU A 225 24.24 20.62 0.67
C LEU A 225 24.22 19.10 0.46
N ILE A 226 24.32 18.65 -0.80
CA ILE A 226 24.17 17.25 -1.17
C ILE A 226 25.55 16.60 -1.18
N PRO A 227 25.74 15.44 -0.53
CA PRO A 227 26.98 14.68 -0.61
C PRO A 227 27.41 14.44 -2.07
N GLU A 228 28.69 14.66 -2.35
CA GLU A 228 29.25 14.65 -3.71
C GLU A 228 29.01 13.31 -4.43
N ASP A 229 29.11 12.19 -3.69
CA ASP A 229 28.84 10.85 -4.19
C ASP A 229 27.38 10.66 -4.61
N ILE A 230 26.42 11.19 -3.84
CA ILE A 230 25.00 11.14 -4.21
C ILE A 230 24.75 12.00 -5.45
N LEU A 231 25.28 13.22 -5.45
CA LEU A 231 25.08 14.18 -6.53
C LEU A 231 25.60 13.65 -7.87
N ASP A 232 26.83 13.14 -7.90
CA ASP A 232 27.46 12.63 -9.12
C ASP A 232 26.74 11.40 -9.67
N ASN A 233 26.30 10.50 -8.79
CA ASN A 233 25.55 9.31 -9.20
C ASN A 233 24.18 9.66 -9.79
N VAL A 234 23.46 10.63 -9.21
CA VAL A 234 22.17 11.09 -9.73
C VAL A 234 22.33 11.84 -11.05
N LEU A 235 23.35 12.69 -11.18
CA LEU A 235 23.69 13.35 -12.45
C LEU A 235 24.01 12.32 -13.54
N ALA A 236 24.83 11.31 -13.23
CA ALA A 236 25.14 10.22 -14.15
C ALA A 236 23.88 9.42 -14.54
N PHE A 237 22.96 9.19 -13.59
CA PHE A 237 21.69 8.51 -13.85
C PHE A 237 20.81 9.24 -14.87
N HIS A 238 20.73 10.58 -14.78
CA HIS A 238 19.95 11.39 -15.72
C HIS A 238 20.65 11.61 -17.07
N MET A 239 21.98 11.75 -17.08
CA MET A 239 22.74 12.13 -18.29
C MET A 239 23.28 10.95 -19.09
N ALA A 240 23.48 9.77 -18.47
CA ALA A 240 24.11 8.61 -19.11
C ALA A 240 23.32 7.31 -18.82
N PRO A 241 22.18 7.06 -19.52
CA PRO A 241 21.31 5.92 -19.25
C PRO A 241 21.98 4.54 -19.37
N SER A 242 23.09 4.44 -20.12
CA SER A 242 23.88 3.23 -20.29
C SER A 242 24.62 2.77 -19.02
N LYS A 243 24.76 3.64 -18.01
CA LYS A 243 25.39 3.31 -16.70
C LYS A 243 24.39 2.86 -15.62
N LYS A 244 23.10 2.74 -15.93
CA LYS A 244 22.04 2.42 -14.95
C LYS A 244 22.20 1.08 -14.23
N SER A 245 22.96 0.13 -14.78
CA SER A 245 23.04 -1.26 -14.29
C SER A 245 23.93 -1.47 -13.05
N SER A 246 24.75 -0.49 -12.64
CA SER A 246 25.69 -0.65 -11.52
C SER A 246 25.30 0.09 -10.23
N LEU A 247 24.14 0.76 -10.20
CA LEU A 247 23.71 1.56 -9.06
C LEU A 247 22.73 0.77 -8.18
N ASN A 248 23.00 0.74 -6.87
CA ASN A 248 22.07 0.17 -5.88
C ASN A 248 20.97 1.21 -5.59
N ILE A 249 19.93 1.22 -6.43
CA ILE A 249 18.82 2.18 -6.36
C ILE A 249 17.77 1.63 -5.40
N GLN A 250 17.43 2.40 -4.36
CA GLN A 250 16.30 2.08 -3.49
C GLN A 250 14.99 2.07 -4.30
N PRO A 251 14.04 1.16 -3.99
CA PRO A 251 12.76 1.16 -4.67
C PRO A 251 12.04 2.50 -4.47
N PRO A 252 11.18 2.94 -5.41
CA PRO A 252 10.37 4.14 -5.21
C PRO A 252 9.49 3.96 -3.97
N ARG A 253 9.20 5.07 -3.26
CA ARG A 253 8.11 5.03 -2.28
C ARG A 253 6.81 4.72 -3.00
N LYS A 254 5.81 4.25 -2.25
CA LYS A 254 4.47 3.99 -2.77
C LYS A 254 3.91 5.26 -3.42
N SER A 255 4.18 5.50 -4.69
CA SER A 255 3.68 6.71 -5.37
C SER A 255 2.16 6.72 -5.30
N ASN A 256 1.56 7.92 -5.24
CA ASN A 256 0.13 8.12 -5.51
C ASN A 256 -0.30 7.50 -6.85
N ASN A 257 0.69 7.18 -7.69
CA ASN A 257 0.55 6.48 -8.93
C ASN A 257 0.75 4.95 -8.82
N VAL A 258 0.02 4.31 -7.90
CA VAL A 258 0.12 2.86 -7.54
C VAL A 258 0.10 1.92 -8.76
N TYR A 259 -0.61 2.30 -9.82
CA TYR A 259 -0.75 1.50 -11.04
C TYR A 259 -0.12 2.17 -12.26
N GLY A 260 0.58 3.29 -12.05
CA GLY A 260 1.26 4.05 -13.08
C GLY A 260 0.33 4.80 -14.03
N SER A 261 -0.94 5.05 -13.68
CA SER A 261 -1.90 5.84 -14.46
C SER A 261 -1.64 7.35 -14.40
N VAL A 262 -1.65 8.04 -15.53
CA VAL A 262 -1.65 9.53 -15.53
C VAL A 262 -3.05 10.12 -15.64
N ILE A 263 -4.07 9.28 -15.88
CA ILE A 263 -5.46 9.72 -16.09
C ILE A 263 -6.25 9.66 -14.78
N ILE A 264 -6.11 8.59 -14.00
CA ILE A 264 -6.95 8.27 -12.83
C ILE A 264 -6.13 7.88 -11.59
N GLY A 265 -6.76 7.97 -10.42
CA GLY A 265 -6.16 7.60 -9.12
C GLY A 265 -6.66 6.26 -8.55
N PRO A 266 -6.08 5.78 -7.43
CA PRO A 266 -6.41 4.49 -6.79
C PRO A 266 -7.90 4.25 -6.53
N GLN A 267 -8.66 5.27 -6.10
CA GLN A 267 -10.10 5.12 -5.86
C GLN A 267 -10.89 4.68 -7.10
N HIS A 268 -10.46 5.05 -8.31
CA HIS A 268 -11.11 4.60 -9.55
C HIS A 268 -10.94 3.10 -9.74
N PHE A 269 -9.75 2.57 -9.46
CA PHE A 269 -9.48 1.13 -9.51
C PHE A 269 -10.29 0.34 -8.49
N ALA A 270 -10.58 0.92 -7.32
CA ALA A 270 -11.50 0.34 -6.35
C ALA A 270 -12.93 0.25 -6.91
N ILE A 271 -13.44 1.34 -7.51
CA ILE A 271 -14.76 1.38 -8.16
C ILE A 271 -14.86 0.33 -9.29
N PHE A 272 -13.85 0.27 -10.16
CA PHE A 272 -13.80 -0.71 -11.24
C PHE A 272 -13.80 -2.14 -10.70
N SER A 273 -13.05 -2.40 -9.62
CA SER A 273 -13.05 -3.71 -8.97
C SER A 273 -14.43 -4.10 -8.45
N SER A 274 -15.17 -3.14 -7.89
CA SER A 274 -16.55 -3.37 -7.45
C SER A 274 -17.46 -3.73 -8.61
N TRP A 275 -17.37 -3.01 -9.73
CA TRP A 275 -18.18 -3.30 -10.91
C TRP A 275 -17.84 -4.64 -11.57
N ILE A 276 -16.56 -5.03 -11.61
CA ILE A 276 -16.12 -6.33 -12.11
C ILE A 276 -16.74 -7.47 -11.29
N GLU A 277 -16.83 -7.32 -9.97
CA GLU A 277 -17.51 -8.30 -9.09
C GLU A 277 -19.04 -8.11 -9.01
N LYS A 278 -19.61 -7.21 -9.82
CA LYS A 278 -21.05 -6.88 -9.83
C LYS A 278 -21.56 -6.43 -8.45
N LYS A 279 -20.76 -5.63 -7.76
CA LYS A 279 -21.04 -5.00 -6.47
C LYS A 279 -21.28 -3.50 -6.63
N ASP A 280 -21.85 -2.89 -5.60
CA ASP A 280 -21.98 -1.43 -5.51
C ASP A 280 -20.61 -0.75 -5.58
N ALA A 281 -20.54 0.43 -6.22
CA ALA A 281 -19.30 1.16 -6.49
C ALA A 281 -18.46 1.47 -5.23
N SER A 282 -19.09 1.50 -4.05
CA SER A 282 -18.45 1.76 -2.76
C SER A 282 -18.02 0.49 -2.01
N TYR A 283 -18.18 -0.71 -2.58
CA TYR A 283 -17.87 -1.97 -1.90
C TYR A 283 -16.38 -2.11 -1.61
N TYR A 284 -15.53 -1.74 -2.58
CA TYR A 284 -14.09 -1.65 -2.39
C TYR A 284 -13.65 -0.19 -2.21
N ASN A 285 -12.53 -0.03 -1.53
CA ASN A 285 -11.78 1.21 -1.35
C ASN A 285 -10.30 0.96 -1.65
N GLU A 286 -9.49 2.02 -1.62
CA GLU A 286 -8.06 1.97 -1.96
C GLU A 286 -7.26 0.96 -1.11
N GLY A 287 -7.71 0.67 0.12
CA GLY A 287 -7.04 -0.25 1.04
C GLY A 287 -7.36 -1.73 0.82
N ASN A 288 -8.41 -2.07 0.08
CA ASN A 288 -8.91 -3.44 -0.03
C ASN A 288 -9.23 -3.90 -1.48
N ILE A 289 -8.61 -3.28 -2.47
CA ILE A 289 -8.73 -3.66 -3.89
C ILE A 289 -8.30 -5.14 -4.10
N PRO A 290 -9.17 -6.01 -4.65
CA PRO A 290 -8.88 -7.45 -4.82
C PRO A 290 -8.10 -7.76 -6.10
N TYR A 291 -7.85 -6.77 -6.96
CA TYR A 291 -7.11 -6.91 -8.21
C TYR A 291 -5.79 -6.12 -8.20
N ASN A 292 -4.85 -6.58 -9.02
CA ASN A 292 -3.71 -5.80 -9.50
C ASN A 292 -4.04 -5.28 -10.90
N PHE A 293 -3.75 -4.00 -11.14
CA PHE A 293 -3.93 -3.38 -12.45
C PHE A 293 -2.56 -3.13 -13.08
N ASN A 294 -2.27 -3.81 -14.17
CA ASN A 294 -1.00 -3.67 -14.89
C ASN A 294 -1.20 -2.81 -16.14
N LEU A 295 -0.56 -1.64 -16.20
CA LEU A 295 -0.65 -0.75 -17.36
C LEU A 295 0.04 -1.37 -18.59
N LEU A 296 -0.76 -1.87 -19.53
CA LEU A 296 -0.27 -2.47 -20.77
C LEU A 296 0.08 -1.41 -21.80
N TYR A 297 -0.83 -0.46 -22.01
CA TYR A 297 -0.76 0.49 -23.12
C TYR A 297 -1.17 1.88 -22.66
N ARG A 298 -0.44 2.91 -23.13
CA ARG A 298 -0.83 4.32 -23.06
C ARG A 298 -0.56 4.97 -24.41
N ALA A 299 -1.54 5.65 -25.00
CA ALA A 299 -1.40 6.22 -26.34
C ALA A 299 -0.26 7.24 -26.44
N SER A 300 -0.10 8.12 -25.45
CA SER A 300 1.01 9.08 -25.40
C SER A 300 2.39 8.45 -25.24
N ARG A 301 2.50 7.27 -24.62
CA ARG A 301 3.77 6.54 -24.39
C ARG A 301 4.13 5.61 -25.55
N ASP A 302 3.14 4.87 -26.05
CA ASP A 302 3.34 3.71 -26.91
C ASP A 302 2.97 3.96 -28.38
N GLY A 303 2.44 5.16 -28.69
CA GLY A 303 2.00 5.56 -30.02
C GLY A 303 0.52 5.23 -30.25
N ASN A 304 -0.27 6.25 -30.53
CA ASN A 304 -1.73 6.19 -30.73
C ASN A 304 -2.12 5.51 -32.06
N THR A 305 -1.86 4.21 -32.19
CA THR A 305 -2.17 3.40 -33.39
C THR A 305 -2.79 2.07 -33.00
N THR A 306 -3.68 1.56 -33.86
CA THR A 306 -4.33 0.25 -33.68
C THR A 306 -3.31 -0.90 -33.63
N ALA A 307 -2.24 -0.81 -34.43
CA ALA A 307 -1.13 -1.77 -34.42
C ALA A 307 -0.40 -1.82 -33.06
N ALA A 308 -0.09 -0.67 -32.46
CA ALA A 308 0.56 -0.61 -31.15
C ALA A 308 -0.35 -1.15 -30.04
N PHE A 309 -1.66 -0.85 -30.11
CA PHE A 309 -2.65 -1.44 -29.21
C PHE A 309 -2.68 -2.96 -29.30
N HIS A 310 -2.81 -3.54 -30.51
CA HIS A 310 -2.86 -5.00 -30.69
C HIS A 310 -1.57 -5.70 -30.30
N ALA A 311 -0.42 -5.07 -30.55
CA ALA A 311 0.89 -5.61 -30.12
C ALA A 311 1.00 -5.74 -28.59
N LYS A 312 0.37 -4.84 -27.82
CA LYS A 312 0.44 -4.85 -26.34
C LYS A 312 -0.73 -5.54 -25.66
N CYS A 313 -1.92 -5.47 -26.25
CA CYS A 313 -3.17 -5.90 -25.62
C CYS A 313 -3.84 -7.09 -26.33
N GLY A 314 -3.41 -7.45 -27.55
CA GLY A 314 -4.11 -8.41 -28.41
C GLY A 314 -4.40 -9.77 -27.76
N ASN A 315 -3.42 -10.32 -27.04
CA ASN A 315 -3.53 -11.62 -26.35
C ASN A 315 -3.87 -11.51 -24.87
N LYS A 316 -4.20 -10.30 -24.38
CA LYS A 316 -4.48 -10.07 -22.95
C LYS A 316 -5.97 -10.16 -22.69
N GLU A 317 -6.33 -11.01 -21.73
CA GLU A 317 -7.68 -11.12 -21.17
C GLU A 317 -7.88 -10.11 -20.05
N ALA A 318 -9.14 -9.90 -19.66
CA ALA A 318 -9.52 -9.03 -18.55
C ALA A 318 -8.81 -7.68 -18.60
N THR A 319 -9.21 -6.82 -19.53
CA THR A 319 -8.61 -5.51 -19.72
C THR A 319 -9.62 -4.41 -19.47
N ILE A 320 -9.18 -3.29 -18.90
CA ILE A 320 -9.98 -2.08 -18.77
C ILE A 320 -9.33 -0.95 -19.56
N VAL A 321 -10.13 -0.31 -20.41
CA VAL A 321 -9.76 0.83 -21.26
C VAL A 321 -10.31 2.09 -20.62
N ILE A 322 -9.47 3.12 -20.47
CA ILE A 322 -9.82 4.40 -19.85
C ILE A 322 -9.39 5.54 -20.78
N LEU A 323 -10.33 6.41 -21.14
CA LEU A 323 -10.13 7.54 -22.04
C LEU A 323 -10.26 8.86 -21.28
N LYS A 324 -9.42 9.84 -21.61
CA LYS A 324 -9.52 11.21 -21.12
C LYS A 324 -10.12 12.13 -22.19
N ILE A 325 -11.23 12.79 -21.88
CA ILE A 325 -11.84 13.80 -22.77
C ILE A 325 -11.13 15.15 -22.63
N PRO A 326 -10.85 15.88 -23.73
CA PRO A 326 -10.22 17.19 -23.70
C PRO A 326 -11.11 18.26 -23.06
N ASN A 327 -10.47 19.28 -22.47
CA ASN A 327 -11.12 20.47 -21.91
C ASN A 327 -12.19 20.18 -20.84
N SER A 328 -12.09 19.04 -20.15
CA SER A 328 -12.98 18.65 -19.06
C SER A 328 -12.26 17.74 -18.09
N GLU A 329 -12.89 17.37 -16.98
CA GLU A 329 -12.45 16.27 -16.10
C GLU A 329 -13.14 14.95 -16.43
N GLN A 330 -13.88 14.88 -17.54
CA GLN A 330 -14.62 13.68 -17.94
C GLN A 330 -13.65 12.56 -18.34
N ILE A 331 -13.98 11.35 -17.92
CA ILE A 331 -13.38 10.09 -18.36
C ILE A 331 -14.48 9.12 -18.76
N LEU A 332 -14.19 8.24 -19.72
CA LEU A 332 -15.07 7.13 -20.08
C LEU A 332 -14.24 5.92 -20.50
N GLY A 333 -14.89 4.79 -20.70
CA GLY A 333 -14.18 3.60 -21.13
C GLY A 333 -15.00 2.33 -21.03
N GLY A 334 -14.32 1.20 -21.00
CA GLY A 334 -14.96 -0.10 -20.90
C GLY A 334 -14.04 -1.20 -20.41
N TYR A 335 -14.63 -2.18 -19.74
CA TYR A 335 -13.96 -3.40 -19.30
C TYR A 335 -14.31 -4.55 -20.25
N ASN A 336 -13.29 -5.21 -20.81
CA ASN A 336 -13.42 -6.39 -21.64
C ASN A 336 -12.79 -7.60 -20.91
N PRO A 337 -13.58 -8.61 -20.50
CA PRO A 337 -13.07 -9.82 -19.87
C PRO A 337 -12.33 -10.75 -20.85
N LEU A 338 -12.47 -10.56 -22.16
CA LEU A 338 -11.95 -11.45 -23.22
C LEU A 338 -10.69 -10.86 -23.89
N GLN A 339 -9.97 -11.70 -24.65
CA GLN A 339 -8.86 -11.24 -25.50
C GLN A 339 -9.35 -10.35 -26.66
N TRP A 340 -8.48 -9.46 -27.14
CA TRP A 340 -8.73 -8.58 -28.29
C TRP A 340 -8.40 -9.19 -29.65
N GLY A 341 -7.68 -10.31 -29.69
CA GLY A 341 -7.38 -11.06 -30.92
C GLY A 341 -8.54 -11.94 -31.38
N SER A 342 -8.62 -12.21 -32.69
CA SER A 342 -9.46 -13.22 -33.38
C SER A 342 -10.33 -12.70 -34.56
N ASN A 343 -10.20 -11.44 -34.98
CA ASN A 343 -10.92 -10.87 -36.15
C ASN A 343 -12.43 -11.27 -36.20
N ALA A 344 -13.12 -11.18 -35.06
CA ALA A 344 -14.49 -11.66 -34.89
C ALA A 344 -15.26 -10.89 -33.80
N TRP A 345 -16.58 -11.03 -33.82
CA TRP A 345 -17.45 -10.62 -32.72
C TRP A 345 -17.38 -11.62 -31.57
N LYS A 346 -17.39 -11.13 -30.33
CA LYS A 346 -17.37 -11.95 -29.12
C LYS A 346 -18.50 -11.61 -28.17
N SER A 347 -19.06 -12.66 -27.56
CA SER A 347 -20.15 -12.58 -26.59
C SER A 347 -19.62 -12.67 -25.16
N THR A 348 -20.09 -11.80 -24.28
CA THR A 348 -19.90 -11.91 -22.82
C THR A 348 -21.02 -11.13 -22.12
N ARG A 349 -21.28 -11.43 -20.85
CA ARG A 349 -22.19 -10.65 -19.98
C ARG A 349 -21.43 -9.88 -18.90
N ASP A 350 -20.11 -10.07 -18.83
CA ASP A 350 -19.26 -9.50 -17.77
C ASP A 350 -18.52 -8.24 -18.24
N SER A 351 -18.69 -7.86 -19.50
CA SER A 351 -18.21 -6.58 -20.03
C SER A 351 -19.15 -5.44 -19.63
N PHE A 352 -18.58 -4.24 -19.48
CA PHE A 352 -19.34 -3.02 -19.21
C PHE A 352 -18.65 -1.80 -19.81
N LEU A 353 -19.44 -0.77 -20.12
CA LEU A 353 -18.96 0.59 -20.37
C LEU A 353 -19.11 1.43 -19.11
N PHE A 354 -18.34 2.50 -18.99
CA PHE A 354 -18.49 3.46 -17.90
C PHE A 354 -18.20 4.89 -18.35
N SER A 355 -18.69 5.84 -17.57
CA SER A 355 -18.37 7.27 -17.68
C SER A 355 -18.32 7.92 -16.30
N PHE A 356 -17.48 8.93 -16.15
CA PHE A 356 -17.51 9.89 -15.05
C PHE A 356 -17.58 11.27 -15.69
N THR A 357 -18.61 12.05 -15.39
CA THR A 357 -18.69 13.42 -15.91
C THR A 357 -17.59 14.31 -15.32
N ASN A 358 -17.10 13.96 -14.13
CA ASN A 358 -15.91 14.54 -13.50
C ASN A 358 -15.15 13.46 -12.73
N LYS A 359 -13.92 13.13 -13.16
CA LYS A 359 -13.07 12.12 -12.51
C LYS A 359 -12.77 12.42 -11.03
N ASN A 360 -12.83 13.67 -10.61
CA ASN A 360 -12.59 14.07 -9.22
C ASN A 360 -13.86 13.98 -8.36
N ASP A 361 -15.03 13.75 -8.96
CA ASP A 361 -16.29 13.48 -8.26
C ASP A 361 -16.73 12.03 -8.54
N HIS A 362 -16.43 11.13 -7.61
CA HIS A 362 -16.76 9.71 -7.76
C HIS A 362 -18.27 9.43 -7.75
N ASN A 363 -19.12 10.35 -7.30
CA ASN A 363 -20.58 10.19 -7.40
C ASN A 363 -21.10 10.40 -8.82
N SER A 364 -20.27 11.00 -9.70
CA SER A 364 -20.58 11.16 -11.12
C SER A 364 -20.40 9.87 -11.94
N ALA A 365 -19.97 8.79 -11.29
CA ALA A 365 -19.70 7.51 -11.92
C ALA A 365 -20.99 6.84 -12.41
N LYS A 366 -21.00 6.43 -13.68
CA LYS A 366 -22.09 5.70 -14.32
C LYS A 366 -21.52 4.46 -15.01
N VAL A 367 -22.20 3.33 -14.85
CA VAL A 367 -21.82 2.05 -15.47
C VAL A 367 -22.97 1.54 -16.34
N GLY A 368 -22.64 1.13 -17.56
CA GLY A 368 -23.56 0.56 -18.54
C GLY A 368 -23.22 -0.91 -18.77
N HIS A 369 -24.10 -1.82 -18.36
CA HIS A 369 -23.94 -3.25 -18.57
C HIS A 369 -24.54 -3.70 -19.91
N ILE A 370 -24.19 -4.91 -20.33
CA ILE A 370 -24.74 -5.49 -21.56
C ILE A 370 -26.24 -5.78 -21.41
N ASN A 371 -27.01 -5.33 -22.39
CA ASN A 371 -28.44 -5.63 -22.51
C ASN A 371 -28.62 -7.11 -22.87
N THR A 372 -29.53 -7.80 -22.18
CA THR A 372 -29.64 -9.27 -22.15
C THR A 372 -29.93 -9.95 -23.48
N ASP A 373 -30.35 -9.19 -24.49
CA ASP A 373 -30.89 -9.70 -25.75
C ASP A 373 -29.86 -9.76 -26.89
N TYR A 374 -28.63 -9.27 -26.67
CA TYR A 374 -27.61 -9.14 -27.72
C TYR A 374 -26.34 -9.94 -27.43
N GLY A 375 -25.94 -10.76 -28.40
CA GLY A 375 -24.77 -11.64 -28.32
C GLY A 375 -23.44 -10.97 -28.67
N ASN A 376 -23.38 -9.72 -29.11
CA ASN A 376 -22.14 -9.10 -29.58
C ASN A 376 -21.65 -8.01 -28.62
N ALA A 377 -20.79 -8.40 -27.68
CA ALA A 377 -20.27 -7.52 -26.63
C ALA A 377 -19.02 -6.75 -27.07
N ILE A 378 -18.14 -7.42 -27.80
CA ILE A 378 -16.81 -6.93 -28.16
C ILE A 378 -16.58 -7.21 -29.64
N TYR A 379 -16.04 -6.23 -30.36
CA TYR A 379 -15.57 -6.42 -31.73
C TYR A 379 -14.04 -6.50 -31.74
N CYS A 380 -13.52 -7.65 -32.13
CA CYS A 380 -12.08 -7.85 -32.28
C CYS A 380 -11.74 -7.73 -33.76
N HIS A 381 -11.07 -6.66 -34.20
CA HIS A 381 -10.58 -6.55 -35.57
C HIS A 381 -9.23 -5.83 -35.61
N GLN A 382 -8.27 -6.36 -36.37
CA GLN A 382 -6.89 -5.84 -36.41
C GLN A 382 -6.78 -4.36 -36.84
N SER A 383 -7.74 -3.89 -37.66
CA SER A 383 -7.77 -2.49 -38.12
C SER A 383 -8.43 -1.53 -37.13
N TYR A 384 -8.97 -2.03 -36.02
CA TYR A 384 -9.65 -1.24 -34.99
C TYR A 384 -8.81 -1.28 -33.71
N GLY A 385 -8.91 -0.25 -32.87
CA GLY A 385 -8.39 -0.30 -31.51
C GLY A 385 -9.36 -1.05 -30.59
N PRO A 386 -9.58 -0.57 -29.36
CA PRO A 386 -10.68 -1.06 -28.54
C PRO A 386 -12.02 -0.83 -29.24
N ALA A 387 -12.90 -1.83 -29.26
CA ALA A 387 -14.24 -1.71 -29.82
C ALA A 387 -15.27 -2.53 -29.02
N PHE A 388 -16.24 -1.81 -28.45
CA PHE A 388 -17.30 -2.33 -27.60
C PHE A 388 -18.65 -2.20 -28.31
N GLY A 389 -19.43 -3.29 -28.26
CA GLY A 389 -20.84 -3.37 -28.64
C GLY A 389 -21.05 -3.69 -30.10
N GLY A 390 -22.08 -4.49 -30.39
CA GLY A 390 -22.55 -4.89 -31.72
C GLY A 390 -22.82 -3.71 -32.65
N GLY A 391 -23.24 -2.58 -32.07
CA GLY A 391 -23.47 -1.32 -32.79
C GLY A 391 -22.27 -0.38 -32.84
N HIS A 392 -21.10 -0.80 -32.32
CA HIS A 392 -19.97 0.08 -32.04
C HIS A 392 -20.33 1.22 -31.06
N ASP A 393 -20.83 0.82 -29.89
CA ASP A 393 -21.24 1.71 -28.80
C ASP A 393 -20.08 2.56 -28.26
N LEU A 394 -18.85 2.05 -28.36
CA LEU A 394 -17.62 2.82 -28.16
C LEU A 394 -16.47 2.14 -28.90
N PHE A 395 -15.76 2.85 -29.79
CA PHE A 395 -14.61 2.27 -30.48
C PHE A 395 -13.59 3.29 -30.96
N GLN A 396 -12.37 2.79 -31.22
CA GLN A 396 -11.35 3.48 -32.00
C GLN A 396 -11.23 2.85 -33.39
N ASP A 397 -11.31 3.67 -34.43
CA ASP A 397 -11.21 3.23 -35.82
C ASP A 397 -9.74 3.11 -36.32
N SER A 398 -9.58 2.80 -37.61
CA SER A 398 -8.27 2.65 -38.26
C SER A 398 -7.47 3.94 -38.38
N ASP A 399 -8.13 5.10 -38.28
CA ASP A 399 -7.49 6.42 -38.32
C ASP A 399 -7.21 6.96 -36.91
N SER A 400 -7.26 6.06 -35.90
CA SER A 400 -7.07 6.37 -34.48
C SER A 400 -8.09 7.36 -33.91
N LYS A 401 -9.26 7.51 -34.55
CA LYS A 401 -10.36 8.37 -34.09
C LYS A 401 -11.33 7.60 -33.21
N TRP A 402 -11.73 8.22 -32.10
CA TRP A 402 -12.71 7.67 -31.19
C TRP A 402 -14.13 8.04 -31.63
N LYS A 403 -15.01 7.04 -31.60
CA LYS A 403 -16.34 7.11 -32.16
C LYS A 403 -17.34 6.33 -31.30
N ASN A 404 -18.60 6.74 -31.37
CA ASN A 404 -19.74 5.95 -30.89
C ASN A 404 -20.91 6.05 -31.85
N TYR A 405 -21.73 5.01 -31.93
CA TYR A 405 -23.00 5.05 -32.63
C TYR A 405 -24.05 5.86 -31.84
N SER A 406 -24.92 6.60 -32.53
CA SER A 406 -25.86 7.55 -31.92
C SER A 406 -27.03 6.92 -31.13
N GLY A 407 -26.98 5.62 -30.84
CA GLY A 407 -27.90 4.90 -29.98
C GLY A 407 -27.20 3.67 -29.41
N PHE A 408 -27.13 3.55 -28.09
CA PHE A 408 -26.52 2.38 -27.47
C PHE A 408 -27.25 1.11 -27.90
N TYR A 409 -26.54 0.19 -28.55
CA TYR A 409 -27.13 -1.03 -29.08
C TYR A 409 -26.97 -2.18 -28.08
N SER A 410 -25.75 -2.43 -27.62
CA SER A 410 -25.40 -3.59 -26.80
C SER A 410 -25.28 -3.28 -25.32
N TYR A 411 -24.86 -2.06 -24.95
CA TYR A 411 -24.73 -1.64 -23.56
C TYR A 411 -25.90 -0.73 -23.14
N SER A 412 -26.15 -0.64 -21.83
CA SER A 412 -26.97 0.44 -21.28
C SER A 412 -26.25 1.79 -21.40
N GLU A 413 -27.02 2.86 -21.46
CA GLU A 413 -26.51 4.21 -21.76
C GLU A 413 -25.54 4.73 -20.68
N VAL A 414 -24.37 5.19 -21.13
CA VAL A 414 -23.39 5.96 -20.34
C VAL A 414 -23.17 7.33 -20.99
N ASP A 415 -22.51 8.24 -20.29
CA ASP A 415 -22.36 9.62 -20.75
C ASP A 415 -21.14 9.72 -21.69
N ILE A 416 -21.40 9.74 -22.99
CA ILE A 416 -20.40 9.92 -24.06
C ILE A 416 -20.55 11.33 -24.65
N PRO A 417 -19.44 12.06 -24.91
CA PRO A 417 -19.51 13.38 -25.53
C PRO A 417 -20.28 13.36 -26.85
N GLN A 418 -21.26 14.25 -26.99
CA GLN A 418 -21.88 14.53 -28.27
C GLN A 418 -21.05 15.59 -29.00
N SER A 419 -20.48 15.20 -30.13
CA SER A 419 -19.57 16.01 -30.92
C SER A 419 -20.00 16.01 -32.40
N HIS A 420 -19.06 16.11 -33.34
CA HIS A 420 -19.37 16.11 -34.75
C HIS A 420 -19.97 14.78 -35.22
N LYS A 421 -21.18 14.85 -35.79
CA LYS A 421 -21.85 13.71 -36.43
C LYS A 421 -21.28 13.46 -37.82
N SER A 422 -20.83 12.23 -38.06
CA SER A 422 -20.43 11.74 -39.37
C SER A 422 -21.26 10.50 -39.71
N GLY A 423 -22.33 10.70 -40.48
CA GLY A 423 -23.33 9.66 -40.71
C GLY A 423 -24.02 9.26 -39.39
N CYS A 424 -24.03 7.97 -39.07
CA CYS A 424 -24.63 7.43 -37.84
C CYS A 424 -23.69 7.42 -36.63
N TYR A 425 -22.47 7.95 -36.77
CA TYR A 425 -21.46 7.98 -35.70
C TYR A 425 -21.23 9.40 -35.21
N ASN A 426 -21.01 9.57 -33.90
CA ASN A 426 -20.39 10.76 -33.36
C ASN A 426 -18.88 10.52 -33.23
N ILE A 427 -18.08 11.52 -33.62
CA ILE A 427 -16.61 11.46 -33.58
C ILE A 427 -16.12 12.45 -32.54
N PHE A 428 -15.43 12.00 -31.50
CA PHE A 428 -14.94 12.87 -30.43
C PHE A 428 -13.42 12.71 -30.24
N ASP A 429 -12.81 13.77 -29.75
CA ASP A 429 -11.38 13.79 -29.46
C ASP A 429 -11.09 13.24 -28.07
N VAL A 430 -9.89 12.67 -27.92
CA VAL A 430 -9.39 12.05 -26.70
C VAL A 430 -7.96 12.54 -26.48
N VAL A 431 -7.68 13.06 -25.29
CA VAL A 431 -6.34 13.58 -24.92
C VAL A 431 -5.33 12.44 -24.85
N ASP A 432 -5.71 11.38 -24.16
CA ASP A 432 -4.92 10.16 -24.00
C ASP A 432 -5.87 9.02 -23.61
N TYR A 433 -5.43 7.78 -23.81
CA TYR A 433 -6.11 6.62 -23.26
C TYR A 433 -5.12 5.58 -22.77
N GLU A 434 -5.52 4.88 -21.71
CA GLU A 434 -4.75 3.84 -21.05
C GLU A 434 -5.52 2.52 -21.06
N VAL A 435 -4.78 1.41 -21.14
CA VAL A 435 -5.34 0.06 -21.07
C VAL A 435 -4.59 -0.71 -19.99
N PHE A 436 -5.32 -1.22 -19.02
CA PHE A 436 -4.78 -2.02 -17.92
C PHE A 436 -5.25 -3.46 -18.05
N GLN A 437 -4.35 -4.41 -17.79
CA GLN A 437 -4.73 -5.78 -17.48
C GLN A 437 -5.20 -5.85 -16.03
N VAL A 438 -6.31 -6.55 -15.79
CA VAL A 438 -6.88 -6.80 -14.48
C VAL A 438 -6.52 -8.22 -14.06
N ILE A 439 -5.78 -8.35 -12.97
CA ILE A 439 -5.28 -9.63 -12.47
C ILE A 439 -5.78 -9.81 -11.04
N LYS A 440 -6.56 -10.86 -10.76
CA LYS A 440 -7.06 -11.09 -9.41
C LYS A 440 -5.91 -11.42 -8.47
N LYS A 441 -5.84 -10.78 -7.30
CA LYS A 441 -4.78 -11.06 -6.32
C LYS A 441 -4.88 -12.53 -5.90
N GLY A 442 -3.77 -13.26 -6.04
CA GLY A 442 -3.71 -14.70 -5.81
C GLY A 442 -3.94 -15.56 -7.07
N GLU A 443 -4.36 -14.97 -8.19
CA GLU A 443 -4.38 -15.59 -9.51
C GLU A 443 -3.28 -14.93 -10.35
N TYR A 444 -2.22 -15.67 -10.67
CA TYR A 444 -1.15 -15.16 -11.53
C TYR A 444 -1.42 -15.64 -12.97
N PRO A 445 -1.42 -14.76 -13.98
CA PRO A 445 -1.60 -15.18 -15.37
C PRO A 445 -0.49 -16.16 -15.77
N LEU A 446 -0.81 -17.09 -16.68
CA LEU A 446 0.12 -18.06 -17.27
C LEU A 446 1.21 -17.43 -18.15
N ASP A 447 1.39 -16.12 -18.10
CA ASP A 447 2.42 -15.42 -18.86
C ASP A 447 3.79 -15.69 -18.21
N GLU A 448 4.68 -16.30 -18.99
CA GLU A 448 6.07 -16.61 -18.62
C GLU A 448 6.78 -15.36 -18.07
N GLN A 449 7.03 -15.34 -16.76
CA GLN A 449 7.94 -14.36 -16.18
C GLN A 449 9.35 -14.92 -16.19
N LEU A 450 10.21 -14.33 -17.03
CA LEU A 450 11.64 -14.57 -17.02
C LEU A 450 12.28 -13.74 -15.90
N CYS A 451 12.72 -14.42 -14.84
CA CYS A 451 13.44 -13.80 -13.75
C CYS A 451 14.87 -14.36 -13.70
N TYR A 452 15.87 -13.50 -13.54
CA TYR A 452 17.26 -13.91 -13.29
C TYR A 452 17.46 -14.13 -11.79
N ALA A 453 18.03 -15.26 -11.38
CA ALA A 453 18.47 -15.47 -10.01
C ALA A 453 19.99 -15.34 -9.89
N ASN A 454 20.46 -14.81 -8.77
CA ASN A 454 21.88 -14.64 -8.48
C ASN A 454 22.54 -15.91 -7.92
N HIS A 455 21.82 -17.03 -7.82
CA HIS A 455 22.29 -18.28 -7.21
C HIS A 455 21.87 -19.52 -8.03
N LEU A 456 22.74 -20.53 -8.07
CA LEU A 456 22.47 -21.83 -8.69
C LEU A 456 21.43 -22.59 -7.86
N ILE A 457 20.29 -22.92 -8.47
CA ILE A 457 19.27 -23.79 -7.87
C ILE A 457 19.38 -25.18 -8.56
N PRO A 458 19.31 -26.29 -7.80
CA PRO A 458 19.38 -27.63 -8.37
C PRO A 458 18.26 -27.91 -9.39
N HIS A 459 18.54 -28.76 -10.39
CA HIS A 459 17.51 -29.22 -11.33
C HIS A 459 16.35 -29.90 -10.58
N ASN A 460 15.11 -29.62 -11.02
CA ASN A 460 13.86 -30.17 -10.48
C ASN A 460 13.51 -29.76 -9.04
N TYR A 461 13.91 -28.56 -8.62
CA TYR A 461 13.51 -28.01 -7.33
C TYR A 461 12.05 -27.55 -7.34
N VAL A 462 11.19 -28.19 -6.53
CA VAL A 462 9.79 -27.79 -6.32
C VAL A 462 9.67 -27.04 -5.00
N ALA A 463 9.37 -25.73 -5.05
CA ALA A 463 9.16 -24.93 -3.86
C ALA A 463 7.65 -24.82 -3.53
N LYS A 464 7.25 -25.35 -2.38
CA LYS A 464 5.89 -25.17 -1.86
C LYS A 464 5.84 -23.90 -1.03
N THR A 465 4.95 -22.99 -1.38
CA THR A 465 4.74 -21.75 -0.62
C THR A 465 3.32 -21.69 -0.08
N LYS A 466 3.13 -20.89 0.96
CA LYS A 466 1.83 -20.67 1.58
C LYS A 466 1.54 -19.18 1.53
N TYR A 467 0.53 -18.81 0.74
CA TYR A 467 0.03 -17.44 0.69
C TYR A 467 -1.42 -17.45 1.18
N GLY A 468 -1.67 -16.80 2.31
CA GLY A 468 -2.97 -16.88 2.99
C GLY A 468 -3.27 -18.27 3.58
N LYS A 469 -4.56 -18.68 3.55
CA LYS A 469 -5.03 -19.96 4.15
C LYS A 469 -4.92 -21.18 3.22
N ALA A 470 -4.52 -21.01 1.96
CA ALA A 470 -4.39 -22.11 0.99
C ALA A 470 -2.92 -22.51 0.79
N ASN A 471 -2.67 -23.82 0.62
CA ASN A 471 -1.37 -24.33 0.19
C ASN A 471 -1.30 -24.23 -1.33
N HIS A 472 -0.35 -23.47 -1.85
CA HIS A 472 -0.09 -23.39 -3.29
C HIS A 472 1.21 -24.15 -3.58
N VAL A 473 1.12 -25.15 -4.46
CA VAL A 473 2.32 -25.79 -5.02
C VAL A 473 2.70 -24.98 -6.25
N VAL A 474 3.90 -24.40 -6.23
CA VAL A 474 4.47 -23.70 -7.38
C VAL A 474 5.59 -24.59 -7.91
N GLU A 475 5.50 -24.95 -9.18
CA GLU A 475 6.57 -25.71 -9.82
C GLU A 475 7.50 -24.74 -10.55
N TYR A 476 8.80 -24.97 -10.34
CA TYR A 476 9.86 -24.26 -11.02
C TYR A 476 10.59 -25.28 -11.89
N SER A 477 10.76 -24.99 -13.17
CA SER A 477 11.77 -25.66 -13.99
C SER A 477 12.89 -24.69 -14.32
N ILE A 478 14.10 -25.20 -14.35
CA ILE A 478 15.31 -24.42 -14.61
C ILE A 478 15.91 -25.00 -15.87
N GLU A 479 16.10 -24.16 -16.89
CA GLU A 479 16.84 -24.50 -18.10
C GLU A 479 18.13 -23.68 -18.14
N TYR A 480 19.22 -24.27 -18.62
CA TYR A 480 20.50 -23.56 -18.75
C TYR A 480 20.74 -23.24 -20.22
N VAL A 481 20.70 -21.95 -20.57
CA VAL A 481 21.04 -21.45 -21.91
C VAL A 481 22.36 -20.68 -21.79
N GLU A 482 23.38 -21.07 -22.56
CA GLU A 482 24.72 -20.46 -22.52
C GLU A 482 25.31 -20.33 -21.10
N SER A 483 25.18 -21.39 -20.31
CA SER A 483 25.66 -21.44 -18.92
C SER A 483 25.02 -20.42 -17.97
N LYS A 484 23.89 -19.80 -18.36
CA LYS A 484 23.07 -18.94 -17.51
C LYS A 484 21.77 -19.66 -17.12
N PRO A 485 21.38 -19.66 -15.83
CA PRO A 485 20.13 -20.28 -15.39
C PRO A 485 18.94 -19.41 -15.82
N LEU A 486 17.99 -20.01 -16.53
CA LEU A 486 16.70 -19.44 -16.91
C LEU A 486 15.60 -20.15 -16.12
N PHE A 487 14.81 -19.40 -15.36
CA PHE A 487 13.71 -19.95 -14.56
C PHE A 487 12.40 -19.89 -15.33
N ARG A 488 11.65 -20.98 -15.30
CA ARG A 488 10.25 -21.03 -15.70
C ARG A 488 9.41 -21.33 -14.46
N VAL A 489 8.50 -20.41 -14.12
CA VAL A 489 7.61 -20.54 -12.96
C VAL A 489 6.20 -20.86 -13.45
N CYS A 490 5.65 -22.01 -13.06
CA CYS A 490 4.32 -22.45 -13.45
C CYS A 490 3.36 -22.39 -12.25
N PHE A 491 2.23 -21.70 -12.41
CA PHE A 491 1.19 -21.57 -11.38
C PHE A 491 -0.11 -22.31 -11.79
N GLY A 492 -0.45 -23.41 -11.08
CA GLY A 492 -1.71 -24.18 -11.17
C GLY A 492 -1.92 -24.98 -12.47
N THR A 493 -2.76 -26.02 -12.60
CA THR A 493 -3.52 -26.92 -11.71
C THR A 493 -3.55 -28.29 -12.41
N ASN A 494 -2.54 -29.14 -12.24
CA ASN A 494 -2.59 -30.56 -12.66
C ASN A 494 -1.40 -31.33 -12.10
N LEU A 495 -1.49 -31.73 -10.83
CA LEU A 495 -0.83 -32.94 -10.38
C LEU A 495 -1.88 -33.78 -9.66
N GLN A 496 -2.70 -34.46 -10.45
CA GLN A 496 -3.26 -35.71 -9.96
C GLN A 496 -2.09 -36.67 -9.73
N VAL A 497 -1.55 -36.69 -8.51
CA VAL A 497 -0.92 -37.87 -7.97
C VAL A 497 -1.49 -38.06 -6.57
N LYS A 498 -2.41 -39.03 -6.45
CA LYS A 498 -2.77 -39.61 -5.16
C LYS A 498 -1.49 -40.19 -4.55
N TYR A 499 -1.10 -39.71 -3.38
CA TYR A 499 -0.17 -40.45 -2.52
C TYR A 499 -0.74 -40.52 -1.11
N ASN A 500 -1.08 -41.73 -0.67
CA ASN A 500 -1.34 -42.03 0.73
C ASN A 500 0.01 -42.14 1.45
N PRO A 501 0.24 -41.43 2.56
CA PRO A 501 1.56 -41.35 3.19
C PRO A 501 1.85 -42.60 4.03
N PRO A 502 3.11 -43.07 4.11
CA PRO A 502 3.68 -43.48 5.38
C PRO A 502 4.09 -42.21 6.15
N SER A 503 3.76 -42.18 7.43
CA SER A 503 4.08 -41.10 8.36
C SER A 503 5.59 -40.94 8.55
N GLU A 504 6.22 -40.06 7.78
CA GLU A 504 7.52 -39.47 8.14
C GLU A 504 7.37 -37.95 8.08
N SER A 505 7.78 -37.27 9.15
CA SER A 505 7.75 -35.81 9.18
C SER A 505 8.86 -35.25 8.27
N SER A 506 8.66 -34.06 7.73
CA SER A 506 9.67 -33.35 6.92
C SER A 506 11.01 -33.17 7.65
N THR A 507 10.99 -33.24 8.98
CA THR A 507 12.17 -33.18 9.85
C THR A 507 12.96 -34.49 9.82
N ASP A 508 12.29 -35.64 9.79
CA ASP A 508 12.94 -36.97 9.79
C ASP A 508 13.61 -37.27 8.44
N ALA A 509 13.02 -36.79 7.34
CA ALA A 509 13.59 -36.86 6.01
C ALA A 509 14.85 -35.97 5.86
N ALA A 510 14.86 -34.81 6.52
CA ALA A 510 16.02 -33.91 6.55
C ALA A 510 17.18 -34.49 7.38
N CYS A 511 16.87 -35.10 8.53
CA CYS A 511 17.88 -35.76 9.37
C CYS A 511 18.56 -36.96 8.69
N LYS A 512 17.85 -37.69 7.82
CA LYS A 512 18.42 -38.80 7.03
C LYS A 512 19.30 -38.34 5.86
N TYR A 513 19.03 -37.17 5.29
CA TYR A 513 19.81 -36.63 4.16
C TYR A 513 21.19 -36.12 4.59
N TYR A 514 21.34 -35.67 5.84
CA TYR A 514 22.55 -34.96 6.26
C TYR A 514 23.66 -35.81 6.87
N GLN A 515 23.49 -37.11 7.20
CA GLN A 515 24.52 -37.98 7.82
C GLN A 515 25.67 -37.19 8.51
N LEU A 516 25.33 -36.41 9.54
CA LEU A 516 26.31 -35.68 10.33
C LEU A 516 26.43 -36.41 11.66
N GLU A 517 27.65 -36.90 11.89
CA GLU A 517 28.08 -37.62 13.07
C GLU A 517 27.84 -36.81 14.37
N GLU A 518 27.71 -37.59 15.44
CA GLU A 518 27.44 -37.22 16.81
C GLU A 518 28.33 -36.09 17.35
N GLY A 519 27.76 -35.24 18.22
CA GLY A 519 28.56 -34.61 19.27
C GLY A 519 28.12 -33.22 19.73
N VAL A 520 27.75 -33.16 21.02
CA VAL A 520 27.82 -31.99 21.92
C VAL A 520 26.53 -31.15 22.10
N CYS A 521 25.77 -31.59 23.11
CA CYS A 521 25.16 -30.84 24.23
C CYS A 521 24.33 -29.58 23.93
N SER A 522 23.01 -29.63 24.13
CA SER A 522 22.28 -29.46 25.41
C SER A 522 22.34 -28.02 25.95
N ILE A 523 21.20 -27.39 26.27
CA ILE A 523 20.76 -27.22 27.66
C ILE A 523 19.37 -26.50 27.72
N PHE A 524 18.48 -27.01 28.61
CA PHE A 524 17.23 -26.48 29.19
C PHE A 524 16.00 -26.22 28.28
N ALA A 525 14.76 -26.60 28.62
CA ALA A 525 14.22 -27.32 29.78
C ALA A 525 12.83 -27.90 29.44
N LYS A 526 12.49 -28.95 30.17
CA LYS A 526 11.30 -29.79 30.14
C LYS A 526 10.16 -29.19 30.99
N ASP A 527 8.99 -29.82 30.85
CA ASP A 527 7.84 -29.93 31.78
C ASP A 527 6.62 -29.06 31.46
N GLN A 528 5.58 -29.63 30.82
CA GLN A 528 4.52 -30.54 31.33
C GLN A 528 3.36 -29.79 32.03
N TYR A 529 2.19 -29.79 31.39
CA TYR A 529 0.90 -30.15 32.03
C TYR A 529 -0.08 -30.67 30.97
N ALA A 530 -0.72 -31.80 31.30
CA ALA A 530 -1.70 -32.52 30.50
C ALA A 530 -3.13 -32.37 31.08
N SER A 531 -4.08 -32.84 30.27
CA SER A 531 -5.48 -33.27 30.52
C SER A 531 -6.61 -32.24 30.62
N LEU A 532 -7.46 -32.27 29.56
CA LEU A 532 -8.92 -32.50 29.49
C LEU A 532 -9.82 -31.59 30.38
N GLU A 533 -10.86 -30.90 29.89
CA GLU A 533 -11.97 -31.40 29.08
C GLU A 533 -12.86 -30.22 28.59
N THR A 534 -13.53 -30.40 27.45
CA THR A 534 -14.71 -29.67 26.89
C THR A 534 -14.53 -28.32 26.15
N CYS A 535 -14.83 -28.38 24.83
CA CYS A 535 -15.24 -27.40 23.79
C CYS A 535 -15.68 -25.95 24.18
N PRO A 536 -15.80 -24.96 23.26
CA PRO A 536 -15.55 -24.95 21.79
C PRO A 536 -14.89 -23.66 21.18
N LEU A 537 -14.48 -23.75 19.90
CA LEU A 537 -14.37 -22.68 18.88
C LEU A 537 -13.34 -21.51 18.99
N SER A 538 -12.54 -21.41 17.91
CA SER A 538 -11.83 -20.23 17.34
C SER A 538 -10.58 -19.69 18.06
N ASN A 539 -9.41 -19.68 17.40
CA ASN A 539 -8.91 -18.48 16.73
C ASN A 539 -7.54 -18.67 16.08
N ASP A 540 -7.50 -18.17 14.86
CA ASP A 540 -6.38 -18.06 13.94
C ASP A 540 -5.42 -16.92 14.33
N LEU A 541 -4.14 -17.17 14.01
CA LEU A 541 -3.16 -16.28 13.37
C LEU A 541 -2.70 -15.02 14.12
N THR A 542 -1.53 -15.17 14.74
CA THR A 542 -0.44 -14.21 14.57
C THR A 542 0.69 -14.88 13.78
N THR A 543 1.51 -14.05 13.12
CA THR A 543 2.79 -14.30 12.43
C THR A 543 2.76 -14.56 10.92
N ALA A 544 3.39 -13.64 10.19
CA ALA A 544 4.30 -13.96 9.09
C ALA A 544 5.51 -13.02 9.21
N SER A 545 6.47 -13.43 10.04
CA SER A 545 7.79 -12.80 10.13
C SER A 545 8.63 -13.35 8.99
N THR A 546 8.99 -12.50 8.03
CA THR A 546 10.00 -12.82 7.03
C THR A 546 11.37 -12.68 7.68
N LEU A 547 12.00 -13.80 8.03
CA LEU A 547 13.39 -13.83 8.49
C LEU A 547 14.28 -14.14 7.28
N PHE A 548 14.86 -13.11 6.67
CA PHE A 548 16.07 -13.28 5.86
C PHE A 548 17.27 -13.11 6.81
N ILE A 549 17.98 -14.19 7.08
CA ILE A 549 19.32 -14.13 7.68
C ILE A 549 20.32 -14.20 6.53
N PHE A 550 21.04 -13.10 6.31
CA PHE A 550 22.36 -13.12 5.69
C PHE A 550 23.42 -13.06 6.79
N SER A 551 24.44 -13.91 6.72
CA SER A 551 25.74 -13.63 7.33
C SER A 551 26.85 -13.92 6.31
N THR A 552 27.63 -12.89 6.04
CA THR A 552 28.73 -12.80 5.08
C THR A 552 30.07 -13.35 5.61
N LEU A 553 30.87 -13.85 4.66
CA LEU A 553 32.34 -13.82 4.55
C LEU A 553 33.22 -14.59 5.56
N SER A 554 34.04 -15.52 5.04
CA SER A 554 35.51 -15.38 5.07
C SER A 554 36.24 -16.54 4.35
N ASN A 555 37.01 -16.18 3.32
CA ASN A 555 38.28 -16.73 2.81
C ASN A 555 38.63 -18.24 2.89
N CYS A 556 39.06 -18.75 1.71
CA CYS A 556 40.00 -19.86 1.42
C CYS A 556 41.00 -20.25 2.54
N PRO A 557 41.45 -21.51 2.68
CA PRO A 557 42.24 -22.18 1.61
C PRO A 557 42.12 -23.71 1.43
N ASN A 558 42.70 -24.11 0.29
CA ASN A 558 43.12 -25.42 -0.24
C ASN A 558 42.09 -26.25 -1.00
#